data_AF-A0AAN6M953-F1
#
_entry.id   AF-A0AAN6M953-F1
#
_cell.length_a   1.000
_cell.length_b   1.000
_cell.length_c   1.000
_cell.angle_alpha   90.00
_cell.angle_beta   90.00
_cell.angle_gamma   90.00
#
_symmetry.space_group_name_H-M   'P 1'
#
loop_
_entity.id
_entity.type
_entity.pdbx_description
1 polymer ?
#
loop_
_entity_poly.entity_id
_entity_poly.type
_entity_poly.pdbx_seq_one_letter_code
_entity_poly.pdbx_strand_id
1 'polypeptide(L)'
;MSRNILLTGASGYLGGSFLHLLQDADLPPHKIFAVVRSDAQAEAVKQYNASPLFVDLSDTSAITSAITTNQITIVYHLHDPLDTSTPTWIAALSSVKQQLSQSVHFLFTTGAKLFSSHAGAPTTPFSDTDPSLLSIQQSQSTSAPIDAMALGAKCNSLVTTTAAVHGVNSYIFAPCIVYGRGLGFGNKVSIQTVAIVRAAIAARKVYK
;
A
#
# COMPACT_ATOMS: atom_id res chain seq x y z
N MET A 1 15.48 19.61 0.09
CA MET A 1 14.34 19.89 1.01
C MET A 1 13.92 18.59 1.65
N SER A 2 13.61 18.60 2.95
CA SER A 2 13.18 17.40 3.69
C SER A 2 11.88 16.82 3.10
N ARG A 3 11.76 15.50 3.04
CA ARG A 3 10.52 14.82 2.63
C ARG A 3 9.72 14.37 3.85
N ASN A 4 8.40 14.40 3.78
CA ASN A 4 7.53 13.89 4.84
C ASN A 4 6.82 12.65 4.31
N ILE A 5 7.04 11.53 4.98
CA ILE A 5 6.59 10.20 4.56
C ILE A 5 5.45 9.76 5.48
N LEU A 6 4.31 9.38 4.91
CA LEU A 6 3.18 8.80 5.63
C LEU A 6 3.05 7.32 5.29
N LEU A 7 2.99 6.46 6.32
CA LEU A 7 2.76 5.03 6.19
C LEU A 7 1.38 4.67 6.77
N THR A 8 0.58 3.94 6.00
CA THR A 8 -0.54 3.17 6.55
C THR A 8 -0.07 1.74 6.85
N GLY A 9 -0.75 1.05 7.77
CA GLY A 9 -0.46 -0.36 8.03
C GLY A 9 0.87 -0.65 8.75
N ALA A 10 1.41 0.31 9.52
CA ALA A 10 2.67 0.15 10.27
C ALA A 10 2.65 -1.00 11.31
N SER A 11 1.47 -1.39 11.80
CA SER A 11 1.30 -2.58 12.65
C SER A 11 1.08 -3.88 11.87
N GLY A 12 0.98 -3.80 10.55
CA GLY A 12 0.84 -4.95 9.64
C GLY A 12 2.16 -5.66 9.36
N TYR A 13 2.07 -6.78 8.65
CA TYR A 13 3.22 -7.63 8.33
C TYR A 13 4.26 -6.92 7.44
N LEU A 14 3.79 -6.36 6.32
CA LEU A 14 4.64 -5.62 5.39
C LEU A 14 5.00 -4.24 5.95
N GLY A 15 4.00 -3.47 6.37
CA GLY A 15 4.23 -2.10 6.85
C GLY A 15 5.12 -2.02 8.07
N GLY A 16 5.01 -2.96 9.02
CA GLY A 16 5.90 -3.00 10.18
C GLY A 16 7.34 -3.36 9.82
N SER A 17 7.53 -4.30 8.89
CA SER A 17 8.88 -4.66 8.42
C SER A 17 9.49 -3.53 7.59
N PHE A 18 8.69 -2.86 6.76
CA PHE A 18 9.13 -1.68 6.01
C PHE A 18 9.52 -0.53 6.93
N LEU A 19 8.71 -0.21 7.94
CA LEU A 19 9.03 0.81 8.93
C LEU A 19 10.33 0.49 9.69
N HIS A 20 10.53 -0.78 10.06
CA HIS A 20 11.79 -1.23 10.66
C HIS A 20 12.98 -1.01 9.73
N LEU A 21 12.89 -1.41 8.47
CA LEU A 21 14.00 -1.24 7.52
C LEU A 21 14.25 0.23 7.14
N LEU A 22 13.21 1.06 7.19
CA LEU A 22 13.29 2.48 6.84
C LEU A 22 14.17 3.26 7.82
N GLN A 23 14.21 2.87 9.10
CA GLN A 23 15.03 3.53 10.13
C GLN A 23 16.54 3.42 9.83
N ASP A 24 16.94 2.31 9.18
CA ASP A 24 18.33 1.95 8.89
C ASP A 24 18.71 2.31 7.45
N ALA A 25 17.76 2.83 6.67
CA ALA A 25 18.00 3.26 5.31
C ALA A 25 18.74 4.60 5.32
N ASP A 26 19.91 4.65 4.69
CA ASP A 26 20.69 5.87 4.46
C ASP A 26 19.99 6.77 3.43
N LEU A 27 18.89 7.40 3.85
CA LEU A 27 18.04 8.24 3.04
C LEU A 27 18.30 9.73 3.32
N PRO A 28 18.05 10.61 2.33
CA PRO A 28 18.05 12.05 2.56
C PRO A 28 17.14 12.45 3.72
N PRO A 29 17.35 13.63 4.34
CA PRO A 29 16.56 14.09 5.49
C PRO A 29 15.05 13.96 5.26
N HIS A 30 14.37 13.29 6.19
CA HIS A 30 12.94 13.05 6.11
C HIS A 30 12.29 12.94 7.50
N LYS A 31 10.97 13.10 7.54
CA LYS A 31 10.13 12.81 8.72
C LYS A 31 9.19 11.67 8.40
N ILE A 32 9.04 10.74 9.33
CA ILE A 32 8.16 9.58 9.17
C ILE A 32 6.91 9.79 10.02
N PHE A 33 5.76 9.53 9.42
CA PHE A 33 4.45 9.51 10.07
C PHE A 33 3.82 8.15 9.86
N ALA A 34 3.18 7.61 10.89
CA ALA A 34 2.52 6.32 10.83
C ALA A 34 1.07 6.45 11.29
N VAL A 35 0.12 6.00 10.48
CA VAL A 35 -1.28 5.90 10.89
C VAL A 35 -1.41 4.77 11.92
N VAL A 36 -1.95 5.12 13.09
CA VAL A 36 -2.14 4.21 14.23
C VAL A 36 -3.60 4.18 14.67
N ARG A 37 -4.00 3.08 15.31
CA ARG A 37 -5.38 2.85 15.77
C ARG A 37 -5.51 2.71 17.29
N SER A 38 -4.40 2.80 18.03
CA SER A 38 -4.39 2.71 19.49
C SER A 38 -3.15 3.36 20.09
N ASP A 39 -3.21 3.73 21.37
CA ASP A 39 -2.08 4.30 22.10
C ASP A 39 -0.87 3.35 22.13
N ALA A 40 -1.11 2.04 22.26
CA ALA A 40 -0.04 1.05 22.19
C ALA A 40 0.69 1.07 20.84
N GLN A 41 -0.03 1.27 19.73
CA GLN A 41 0.60 1.45 18.42
C GLN A 41 1.31 2.80 18.34
N ALA A 42 0.73 3.85 18.93
CA ALA A 42 1.32 5.18 18.96
C ALA A 42 2.67 5.21 19.69
N GLU A 43 2.80 4.49 20.81
CA GLU A 43 4.08 4.33 21.50
C GLU A 43 5.05 3.44 20.73
N ALA A 44 4.58 2.36 20.10
CA ALA A 44 5.44 1.45 19.36
C ALA A 44 6.09 2.10 18.14
N VAL A 45 5.38 2.93 17.38
CA VAL A 45 5.95 3.57 16.17
C VAL A 45 7.05 4.58 16.49
N LYS A 46 7.03 5.19 17.69
CA LYS A 46 8.09 6.12 18.13
C LYS A 46 9.46 5.47 18.21
N GLN A 47 9.52 4.16 18.50
CA GLN A 47 10.77 3.40 18.53
C GLN A 47 11.48 3.36 17.17
N TYR A 48 10.75 3.67 16.09
CA TYR A 48 11.23 3.73 14.72
C TYR A 48 11.38 5.17 14.21
N ASN A 49 11.47 6.16 15.12
CA ASN A 49 11.50 7.59 14.80
C ASN A 49 10.29 8.08 13.98
N ALA A 50 9.16 7.38 14.07
CA ALA A 50 7.92 7.77 13.40
C ALA A 50 6.96 8.48 14.36
N SER A 51 6.40 9.59 13.89
CA SER A 51 5.34 10.31 14.56
C SER A 51 4.00 9.60 14.38
N PRO A 52 3.27 9.25 15.45
CA PRO A 52 1.95 8.64 15.32
C PRO A 52 0.91 9.65 14.81
N LEU A 53 0.04 9.22 13.90
CA LEU A 53 -1.15 9.95 13.47
C LEU A 53 -2.40 9.11 13.67
N PHE A 54 -3.37 9.63 14.41
CA PHE A 54 -4.71 9.06 14.50
C PHE A 54 -5.56 9.65 13.38
N VAL A 55 -5.90 8.82 12.40
CA VAL A 55 -6.68 9.23 11.23
C VAL A 55 -7.80 8.23 11.04
N ASP A 56 -9.04 8.71 11.00
CA ASP A 56 -10.16 7.90 10.54
C ASP A 56 -10.06 7.76 9.01
N LEU A 57 -9.71 6.55 8.56
CA LEU A 57 -9.53 6.27 7.13
C LEU A 57 -10.86 6.14 6.37
N SER A 58 -12.00 6.16 7.06
CA SER A 58 -13.32 6.26 6.43
C SER A 58 -13.76 7.71 6.17
N ASP A 59 -13.10 8.68 6.81
CA ASP A 59 -13.37 10.12 6.64
C ASP A 59 -12.37 10.75 5.66
N THR A 60 -12.88 11.14 4.50
CA THR A 60 -12.08 11.80 3.45
C THR A 60 -11.51 13.15 3.88
N SER A 61 -12.19 13.86 4.78
CA SER A 61 -11.73 15.13 5.34
C SER A 61 -10.57 14.90 6.31
N ALA A 62 -10.66 13.86 7.14
CA ALA A 62 -9.59 13.48 8.05
C ALA A 62 -8.32 13.07 7.28
N ILE A 63 -8.45 12.27 6.22
CA ILE A 63 -7.33 11.91 5.32
C ILE A 63 -6.69 13.16 4.72
N THR A 64 -7.51 14.06 4.17
CA THR A 64 -7.04 15.28 3.52
C THR A 64 -6.30 16.19 4.50
N SER A 65 -6.86 16.39 5.70
CA SER A 65 -6.23 17.19 6.75
C SER A 65 -4.91 16.58 7.21
N ALA A 66 -4.87 15.26 7.45
CA ALA A 66 -3.65 14.58 7.88
C ALA A 66 -2.50 14.76 6.87
N ILE A 67 -2.79 14.68 5.57
CA ILE A 67 -1.79 14.86 4.50
C ILE A 67 -1.34 16.32 4.41
N THR A 68 -2.29 17.26 4.37
CA THR A 68 -2.01 18.68 4.12
C THR A 68 -1.36 19.37 5.33
N THR A 69 -1.91 19.19 6.54
CA THR A 69 -1.37 19.78 7.78
C THR A 69 0.05 19.30 8.06
N ASN A 70 0.35 18.04 7.79
CA ASN A 70 1.69 17.48 7.98
C ASN A 70 2.60 17.62 6.75
N GLN A 71 2.16 18.32 5.70
CA GLN A 71 2.93 18.57 4.48
C GLN A 71 3.52 17.27 3.89
N ILE A 72 2.73 16.20 3.89
CA ILE A 72 3.16 14.88 3.42
C ILE A 72 3.46 14.94 1.93
N THR A 73 4.65 14.49 1.53
CA THR A 73 5.06 14.44 0.12
C THR A 73 5.18 13.02 -0.42
N ILE A 74 5.22 12.01 0.45
CA ILE A 74 5.29 10.60 0.06
C ILE A 74 4.29 9.81 0.90
N VAL A 75 3.43 9.03 0.26
CA VAL A 75 2.53 8.08 0.95
C VAL A 75 2.89 6.66 0.55
N TYR A 76 3.10 5.81 1.55
CA TYR A 76 3.13 4.35 1.40
C TYR A 76 1.80 3.80 1.93
N HIS A 77 0.92 3.44 1.00
CA HIS A 77 -0.40 2.90 1.29
C HIS A 77 -0.32 1.37 1.35
N LEU A 78 -0.15 0.83 2.56
CA LEU A 78 0.18 -0.60 2.78
C LEU A 78 -0.90 -1.39 3.54
N HIS A 79 -2.02 -0.75 3.90
CA HIS A 79 -2.99 -1.33 4.83
C HIS A 79 -4.10 -2.16 4.18
N ASP A 80 -4.55 -1.78 2.97
CA ASP A 80 -5.68 -2.41 2.30
C ASP A 80 -5.52 -2.33 0.77
N PRO A 81 -5.39 -3.48 0.07
CA PRO A 81 -5.30 -3.51 -1.40
C PRO A 81 -6.66 -3.29 -2.10
N LEU A 82 -7.76 -3.16 -1.35
CA LEU A 82 -9.12 -2.94 -1.86
C LEU A 82 -9.65 -1.54 -1.53
N ASP A 83 -8.78 -0.63 -1.08
CA ASP A 83 -9.19 0.73 -0.70
C ASP A 83 -9.60 1.57 -1.91
N THR A 84 -10.89 1.90 -1.98
CA THR A 84 -11.46 2.78 -3.01
C THR A 84 -11.35 4.26 -2.69
N SER A 85 -10.88 4.64 -1.49
CA SER A 85 -10.67 6.04 -1.08
C SER A 85 -9.39 6.65 -1.66
N THR A 86 -8.53 5.87 -2.32
CA THR A 86 -7.26 6.31 -2.92
C THR A 86 -7.31 7.63 -3.72
N PRO A 87 -8.40 7.98 -4.43
CA PRO A 87 -8.51 9.30 -5.07
C PRO A 87 -8.38 10.48 -4.09
N THR A 88 -8.92 10.37 -2.87
CA THR A 88 -8.81 11.39 -1.82
C THR A 88 -7.36 11.60 -1.39
N TRP A 89 -6.62 10.51 -1.19
CA TRP A 89 -5.19 10.58 -0.81
C TRP A 89 -4.36 11.29 -1.88
N ILE A 90 -4.61 10.95 -3.15
CA ILE A 90 -3.92 11.52 -4.30
C ILE A 90 -4.27 13.00 -4.49
N ALA A 91 -5.55 13.36 -4.36
CA ALA A 91 -5.99 14.76 -4.41
C ALA A 91 -5.34 15.60 -3.31
N ALA A 92 -5.27 15.09 -2.08
CA ALA A 92 -4.60 15.77 -0.97
C ALA A 92 -3.09 15.95 -1.21
N LEU A 93 -2.41 14.94 -1.79
CA LEU A 93 -1.00 15.08 -2.22
C LEU A 93 -0.84 16.15 -3.31
N SER A 94 -1.79 16.26 -4.23
CA SER A 94 -1.81 17.33 -5.24
C SER A 94 -1.85 18.72 -4.61
N SER A 95 -2.62 18.91 -3.53
CA SER A 95 -2.64 20.17 -2.78
C SER A 95 -1.29 20.47 -2.15
N VAL A 96 -0.64 19.47 -1.53
CA VAL A 96 0.72 19.63 -0.97
C VAL A 96 1.74 19.96 -2.06
N LYS A 97 1.65 19.31 -3.23
CA LYS A 97 2.50 19.62 -4.40
C LYS A 97 2.40 21.09 -4.79
N GLN A 98 1.19 21.64 -4.86
CA GLN A 98 0.97 23.05 -5.20
C GLN A 98 1.53 23.99 -4.13
N GLN A 99 1.32 23.67 -2.85
CA GLN A 99 1.79 24.49 -1.73
C GLN A 99 3.32 24.54 -1.64
N LEU A 100 3.99 23.40 -1.82
CA LEU A 100 5.43 23.27 -1.62
C LEU A 100 6.25 23.41 -2.90
N SER A 101 5.60 23.40 -4.07
CA SER A 101 6.26 23.31 -5.38
C SER A 101 7.25 22.12 -5.46
N GLN A 102 6.88 20.97 -4.88
CA GLN A 102 7.70 19.75 -4.83
C GLN A 102 7.00 18.56 -5.47
N SER A 103 7.78 17.59 -5.95
CA SER A 103 7.23 16.31 -6.40
C SER A 103 6.62 15.55 -5.23
N VAL A 104 5.45 14.95 -5.48
CA VAL A 104 4.73 14.11 -4.51
C VAL A 104 4.52 12.72 -5.07
N HIS A 105 4.45 11.73 -4.18
CA HIS A 105 4.51 10.31 -4.54
C HIS A 105 3.47 9.50 -3.75
N PHE A 106 2.76 8.61 -4.44
CA PHE A 106 1.77 7.71 -3.85
C PHE A 106 2.05 6.26 -4.26
N LEU A 107 2.48 5.43 -3.33
CA LEU A 107 2.64 3.99 -3.55
C LEU A 107 1.44 3.25 -2.98
N PHE A 108 0.82 2.42 -3.81
CA PHE A 108 -0.30 1.55 -3.45
C PHE A 108 0.12 0.09 -3.46
N THR A 109 -0.04 -0.61 -2.34
CA THR A 109 0.24 -2.04 -2.28
C THR A 109 -0.98 -2.84 -2.69
N THR A 110 -0.79 -3.67 -3.71
CA THR A 110 -1.79 -4.58 -4.26
C THR A 110 -1.32 -6.03 -4.14
N GLY A 111 -1.80 -6.95 -4.97
CA GLY A 111 -1.27 -8.31 -5.06
C GLY A 111 -1.05 -8.78 -6.50
N ALA A 112 0.05 -9.51 -6.73
CA ALA A 112 0.39 -10.08 -8.05
C ALA A 112 -0.72 -10.97 -8.62
N LYS A 113 -1.61 -11.52 -7.77
CA LYS A 113 -2.78 -12.31 -8.19
C LYS A 113 -3.70 -11.55 -9.14
N LEU A 114 -3.78 -10.21 -9.04
CA LEU A 114 -4.61 -9.38 -9.93
C LEU A 114 -4.10 -9.34 -11.37
N PHE A 115 -2.86 -9.78 -11.61
CA PHE A 115 -2.24 -9.88 -12.93
C PHE A 115 -2.25 -11.32 -13.44
N SER A 116 -3.19 -12.14 -12.95
CA SER A 116 -3.36 -13.54 -13.36
C SER A 116 -4.73 -13.78 -14.00
N SER A 117 -4.87 -14.92 -14.67
CA SER A 117 -6.15 -15.37 -15.24
C SER A 117 -7.30 -15.47 -14.23
N HIS A 118 -7.01 -15.60 -12.93
CA HIS A 118 -8.05 -15.60 -11.89
C HIS A 118 -8.70 -14.23 -11.69
N ALA A 119 -8.03 -13.16 -12.13
CA ALA A 119 -8.57 -11.82 -12.19
C ALA A 119 -9.01 -11.46 -13.62
N GLY A 120 -8.99 -12.40 -14.58
CA GLY A 120 -9.29 -12.13 -15.99
C GLY A 120 -8.13 -11.51 -16.80
N ALA A 121 -6.89 -11.53 -16.29
CA ALA A 121 -5.73 -11.04 -17.05
C ALA A 121 -5.37 -12.01 -18.20
N PRO A 122 -4.68 -11.53 -19.25
CA PRO A 122 -4.12 -12.39 -20.29
C PRO A 122 -3.25 -13.51 -19.72
N THR A 123 -3.31 -14.69 -20.35
CA THR A 123 -2.47 -15.84 -19.99
C THR A 123 -1.10 -15.82 -20.68
N THR A 124 -0.95 -15.01 -21.72
CA THR A 124 0.34 -14.73 -22.36
C THR A 124 1.17 -13.81 -21.46
N PRO A 125 2.49 -14.05 -21.30
CA PRO A 125 3.35 -13.16 -20.53
C PRO A 125 3.32 -11.72 -21.06
N PHE A 126 3.33 -10.76 -20.15
CA PHE A 126 3.43 -9.31 -20.45
C PHE A 126 4.39 -8.63 -19.47
N SER A 127 4.94 -7.49 -19.88
CA SER A 127 5.86 -6.67 -19.07
C SER A 127 5.08 -5.83 -18.05
N ASP A 128 5.70 -5.50 -16.92
CA ASP A 128 5.19 -4.49 -15.99
C ASP A 128 5.28 -3.05 -16.54
N THR A 129 5.94 -2.88 -17.69
CA THR A 129 5.97 -1.65 -18.49
C THR A 129 5.07 -1.69 -19.71
N ASP A 130 4.21 -2.70 -19.86
CA ASP A 130 3.33 -2.82 -21.02
C ASP A 130 2.29 -1.67 -21.00
N PRO A 131 2.19 -0.86 -22.07
CA PRO A 131 1.27 0.29 -22.11
C PRO A 131 -0.21 -0.12 -22.03
N SER A 132 -0.54 -1.38 -22.31
CA SER A 132 -1.91 -1.92 -22.21
C SER A 132 -2.31 -2.33 -20.78
N LEU A 133 -1.40 -2.30 -19.79
CA LEU A 133 -1.71 -2.73 -18.42
C LEU A 133 -2.91 -2.00 -17.82
N LEU A 134 -3.02 -0.68 -18.04
CA LEU A 134 -4.13 0.09 -17.53
C LEU A 134 -5.46 -0.34 -18.15
N SER A 135 -5.51 -0.52 -19.48
CA SER A 135 -6.74 -0.93 -20.15
C SER A 135 -7.13 -2.37 -19.80
N ILE A 136 -6.15 -3.25 -19.60
CA ILE A 136 -6.36 -4.60 -19.08
C ILE A 136 -7.00 -4.54 -17.69
N GLN A 137 -6.41 -3.81 -16.72
CA GLN A 137 -6.96 -3.70 -15.37
C GLN A 137 -8.34 -3.02 -15.34
N GLN A 138 -8.59 -2.04 -16.20
CA GLN A 138 -9.90 -1.42 -16.36
C GLN A 138 -10.94 -2.43 -16.87
N SER A 139 -10.59 -3.27 -17.86
CA SER A 139 -11.47 -4.35 -18.33
C SER A 139 -11.74 -5.38 -17.23
N GLN A 140 -10.72 -5.75 -16.45
CA GLN A 140 -10.85 -6.70 -15.34
C GLN A 140 -11.79 -6.17 -14.24
N SER A 141 -11.88 -4.85 -14.05
CA SER A 141 -12.76 -4.25 -13.04
C SER A 141 -14.25 -4.56 -13.22
N THR A 142 -14.66 -5.02 -14.40
CA THR A 142 -16.04 -5.42 -14.71
C THR A 142 -16.19 -6.86 -15.16
N SER A 143 -15.09 -7.52 -15.55
CA SER A 143 -15.10 -8.86 -16.15
C SER A 143 -14.39 -9.93 -15.34
N ALA A 144 -13.70 -9.58 -14.25
CA ALA A 144 -12.99 -10.57 -13.45
C ALA A 144 -13.96 -11.62 -12.88
N PRO A 145 -13.61 -12.92 -12.88
CA PRO A 145 -14.49 -13.99 -12.39
C PRO A 145 -14.81 -13.95 -10.89
N ILE A 146 -14.08 -13.14 -10.12
CA ILE A 146 -14.16 -13.06 -8.66
C ILE A 146 -14.30 -11.58 -8.28
N ASP A 147 -15.37 -11.22 -7.57
CA ASP A 147 -15.69 -9.83 -7.20
C ASP A 147 -14.54 -9.09 -6.50
N ALA A 148 -13.87 -9.76 -5.56
CA ALA A 148 -12.72 -9.18 -4.86
C ALA A 148 -11.54 -8.87 -5.82
N MET A 149 -11.38 -9.65 -6.89
CA MET A 149 -10.36 -9.40 -7.91
C MET A 149 -10.77 -8.25 -8.84
N ALA A 150 -12.07 -8.15 -9.19
CA ALA A 150 -12.62 -7.02 -9.91
C ALA A 150 -12.40 -5.71 -9.14
N LEU A 151 -12.68 -5.72 -7.83
CA LEU A 151 -12.46 -4.58 -6.94
C LEU A 151 -10.97 -4.21 -6.83
N GLY A 152 -10.08 -5.19 -6.69
CA GLY A 152 -8.64 -4.92 -6.67
C GLY A 152 -8.14 -4.28 -7.97
N ALA A 153 -8.59 -4.78 -9.12
CA ALA A 153 -8.24 -4.20 -10.43
C ALA A 153 -8.80 -2.79 -10.61
N LYS A 154 -10.01 -2.54 -10.09
CA LYS A 154 -10.60 -1.20 -9.99
C LYS A 154 -9.72 -0.26 -9.15
N CYS A 155 -9.24 -0.70 -7.99
CA CYS A 155 -8.38 0.12 -7.12
C CYS A 155 -7.05 0.48 -7.80
N ASN A 156 -6.40 -0.47 -8.47
CA ASN A 156 -5.19 -0.20 -9.26
C ASN A 156 -5.44 0.85 -10.37
N SER A 157 -6.59 0.74 -11.04
CA SER A 157 -7.02 1.68 -12.10
C SER A 157 -7.33 3.07 -11.54
N LEU A 158 -8.01 3.16 -10.39
CA LEU A 158 -8.30 4.42 -9.70
C LEU A 158 -7.03 5.18 -9.33
N VAL A 159 -6.03 4.49 -8.77
CA VAL A 159 -4.74 5.09 -8.41
C VAL A 159 -4.06 5.67 -9.64
N THR A 160 -3.91 4.85 -10.70
CA THR A 160 -3.21 5.27 -11.93
C THR A 160 -3.90 6.45 -12.60
N THR A 161 -5.21 6.37 -12.79
CA THR A 161 -5.99 7.42 -13.50
C THR A 161 -6.04 8.71 -12.70
N THR A 162 -6.27 8.62 -11.38
CA THR A 162 -6.37 9.82 -10.53
C THR A 162 -5.01 10.50 -10.40
N ALA A 163 -3.93 9.73 -10.25
CA ALA A 163 -2.58 10.28 -10.19
C ALA A 163 -2.20 11.01 -11.48
N ALA A 164 -2.58 10.49 -12.65
CA ALA A 164 -2.38 11.17 -13.92
C ALA A 164 -3.11 12.53 -13.98
N VAL A 165 -4.38 12.58 -13.57
CA VAL A 165 -5.18 13.82 -13.52
C VAL A 165 -4.57 14.87 -12.60
N HIS A 166 -4.06 14.44 -11.44
CA HIS A 166 -3.51 15.34 -10.43
C HIS A 166 -2.00 15.60 -10.56
N GLY A 167 -1.34 14.96 -11.53
CA GLY A 167 0.12 15.03 -11.70
C GLY A 167 0.90 14.54 -10.48
N VAL A 168 0.40 13.50 -9.80
CA VAL A 168 1.07 12.82 -8.69
C VAL A 168 1.85 11.62 -9.26
N ASN A 169 3.07 11.38 -8.79
CA ASN A 169 3.80 10.18 -9.17
C ASN A 169 3.19 8.98 -8.44
N SER A 170 2.64 8.01 -9.15
CA SER A 170 2.03 6.83 -8.54
C SER A 170 2.78 5.54 -8.85
N TYR A 171 2.68 4.58 -7.93
CA TYR A 171 3.33 3.27 -8.04
C TYR A 171 2.36 2.19 -7.58
N ILE A 172 2.12 1.19 -8.43
CA ILE A 172 1.39 -0.02 -8.06
C ILE A 172 2.43 -1.07 -7.65
N PHE A 173 2.55 -1.33 -6.35
CA PHE A 173 3.44 -2.35 -5.82
C PHE A 173 2.68 -3.66 -5.66
N ALA A 174 2.98 -4.64 -6.51
CA ALA A 174 2.27 -5.92 -6.58
C ALA A 174 3.15 -7.09 -6.09
N PRO A 175 3.36 -7.25 -4.78
CA PRO A 175 4.13 -8.36 -4.26
C PRO A 175 3.48 -9.72 -4.62
N CYS A 176 4.32 -10.72 -4.82
CA CYS A 176 3.93 -12.12 -4.91
C CYS A 176 3.64 -12.69 -3.51
N ILE A 177 3.94 -13.98 -3.28
CA ILE A 177 3.86 -14.57 -1.94
C ILE A 177 4.95 -13.94 -1.07
N VAL A 178 4.53 -13.16 -0.07
CA VAL A 178 5.42 -12.59 0.94
C VAL A 178 5.63 -13.61 2.06
N TYR A 179 6.87 -13.84 2.48
CA TYR A 179 7.23 -14.87 3.44
C TYR A 179 8.35 -14.41 4.37
N GLY A 180 8.69 -15.24 5.36
CA GLY A 180 9.69 -14.94 6.38
C GLY A 180 9.09 -14.45 7.71
N ARG A 181 9.97 -14.02 8.61
CA ARG A 181 9.59 -13.43 9.90
C ARG A 181 9.46 -11.92 9.72
N GLY A 182 8.32 -11.35 10.10
CA GLY A 182 8.15 -9.90 10.12
C GLY A 182 9.06 -9.25 11.17
N LEU A 183 9.61 -8.08 10.82
CA LEU A 183 10.63 -7.38 11.61
C LEU A 183 10.03 -6.30 12.53
N GLY A 184 8.86 -5.76 12.18
CA GLY A 184 8.19 -4.72 12.94
C GLY A 184 7.59 -5.18 14.26
N PHE A 185 7.07 -4.22 15.03
CA PHE A 185 6.46 -4.45 16.34
C PHE A 185 5.12 -5.19 16.29
N GLY A 186 4.41 -5.12 15.15
CA GLY A 186 3.06 -5.67 14.98
C GLY A 186 3.05 -7.12 14.50
N ASN A 187 2.29 -7.40 13.43
CA ASN A 187 2.16 -8.75 12.90
C ASN A 187 3.50 -9.27 12.34
N LYS A 188 3.99 -10.40 12.84
CA LYS A 188 5.26 -11.03 12.40
C LYS A 188 5.08 -12.25 11.51
N VAL A 189 3.85 -12.57 11.14
CA VAL A 189 3.48 -13.84 10.49
C VAL A 189 2.80 -13.59 9.15
N SER A 190 3.32 -14.20 8.09
CA SER A 190 2.68 -14.20 6.77
C SER A 190 1.43 -15.07 6.75
N ILE A 191 0.34 -14.55 6.17
CA ILE A 191 -0.95 -15.25 6.10
C ILE A 191 -0.87 -16.44 5.14
N GLN A 192 -0.37 -16.25 3.92
CA GLN A 192 -0.42 -17.26 2.87
C GLN A 192 0.47 -18.46 3.18
N THR A 193 1.71 -18.22 3.61
CA THR A 193 2.63 -19.31 3.98
C THR A 193 2.09 -20.13 5.15
N VAL A 194 1.53 -19.48 6.18
CA VAL A 194 0.93 -20.19 7.32
C VAL A 194 -0.31 -20.97 6.91
N ALA A 195 -1.16 -20.44 6.03
CA ALA A 195 -2.32 -21.16 5.52
C ALA A 195 -1.91 -22.45 4.78
N ILE A 196 -0.90 -22.38 3.91
CA ILE A 196 -0.37 -23.56 3.19
C ILE A 196 0.18 -24.60 4.17
N VAL A 197 0.98 -24.18 5.15
CA VAL A 197 1.54 -25.09 6.16
C VAL A 197 0.43 -25.75 6.98
N ARG A 198 -0.57 -24.99 7.44
CA ARG A 198 -1.73 -25.52 8.17
C ARG A 198 -2.52 -26.54 7.35
N ALA A 199 -2.75 -26.25 6.06
CA ALA A 199 -3.43 -27.18 5.16
C ALA A 199 -2.63 -28.48 4.96
N ALA A 200 -1.30 -28.38 4.80
CA ALA A 200 -0.43 -29.55 4.66
C ALA A 200 -0.43 -30.42 5.94
N ILE A 201 -0.38 -29.80 7.12
CA ILE A 201 -0.47 -30.49 8.41
C ILE A 201 -1.82 -31.21 8.53
N ALA A 202 -2.92 -30.52 8.26
CA ALA A 202 -4.27 -31.10 8.32
C ALA A 202 -4.43 -32.28 7.35
N ALA A 203 -3.83 -32.17 6.15
CA ALA A 203 -3.80 -33.23 5.15
C ALA A 203 -2.79 -34.36 5.45
N ARG A 204 -2.01 -34.25 6.53
CA ARG A 204 -0.89 -35.17 6.87
C ARG A 204 0.13 -35.33 5.73
N LYS A 205 0.34 -34.25 4.95
CA LYS A 205 1.29 -34.17 3.82
C LYS A 205 2.47 -33.26 4.13
N VAL A 206 3.02 -33.36 5.35
CA VAL A 206 4.27 -32.68 5.72
C VAL A 206 5.43 -33.66 5.70
N TYR A 207 6.61 -33.18 5.34
CA TYR A 207 7.85 -33.96 5.47
C TYR A 207 8.04 -34.31 6.96
N LYS A 208 8.35 -35.57 7.24
CA LYS A 208 8.57 -36.08 8.61
C LYS A 208 10.00 -35.83 9.04
#